data_AF-A0A7W9LYU5-F1
#
_entry.id   AF-A0A7W9LYU5-F1
#
_cell.length_a   1.000
_cell.length_b   1.000
_cell.length_c   1.000
_cell.angle_alpha   90.00
_cell.angle_beta   90.00
_cell.angle_gamma   90.00
#
_symmetry.space_group_name_H-M   'P 1'
#
loop_
_entity.id
_entity.type
_entity.pdbx_description
1 polymer ?
#
loop_
_entity_poly.entity_id
_entity_poly.type
_entity_poly.pdbx_seq_one_letter_code
_entity_poly.pdbx_strand_id
1 'polypeptide(L)'
;MAELTLVLETADGTFVRRIPDASPLPAVDDQGYEAEDASRNAASTFGMPDFMFLPKQQRNGSGMRELGDGTVVVGPRAAVLQVKSRVAPSGDAAKESAWLTKNISKAYGQASGTVRRLTNTPAVLTNARGRSIHVAGAAHQWLSIVIVDHPDVPEGYRPPPGPGNTPAVVLMRRDWEFLFNHLYSTRAVLVYLHRVAGEPLELGGEPLRYHEFALADREVEPDPVAPKLAGFGTAVSTARAPLSPAGRDDMAAHLLLRVIMEDIARTPLVEEREADRIKVLADIDGFPIDARTELGRTLLGFMSAIGSWTGEGVRTETRLVAPNPDEFTPMVFMVASQLEEHVRGVFHGRVHLFHYDLHGSEAADGQGVVGVLLTPSRHPEWLWDTTMFAVDGLQGYEPADMEEIRAVFAQHAP
;
A
#
# COMPACT_ATOMS: atom_id res chain seq x y z
N MET A 1 0.84 28.05 9.96
CA MET A 1 -0.45 27.86 9.28
C MET A 1 -1.43 27.33 10.31
N ALA A 2 -2.74 27.40 10.03
CA ALA A 2 -3.76 26.98 10.98
C ALA A 2 -4.09 25.49 10.74
N GLU A 3 -4.05 24.71 11.82
CA GLU A 3 -4.53 23.32 11.87
C GLU A 3 -5.93 23.20 11.24
N LEU A 4 -6.10 22.29 10.28
CA LEU A 4 -7.40 22.09 9.64
C LEU A 4 -8.28 21.25 10.57
N THR A 5 -9.43 21.78 10.99
CA THR A 5 -10.43 21.03 11.74
C THR A 5 -11.60 20.71 10.83
N LEU A 6 -11.83 19.43 10.59
CA LEU A 6 -13.01 18.90 9.92
C LEU A 6 -14.10 18.65 10.98
N VAL A 7 -15.30 19.16 10.72
CA VAL A 7 -16.51 18.84 11.49
C VAL A 7 -17.46 18.14 10.53
N LEU A 8 -17.70 16.85 10.76
CA LEU A 8 -18.50 15.99 9.91
C LEU A 8 -19.76 15.60 10.68
N GLU A 9 -20.91 16.03 10.18
CA GLU A 9 -22.20 15.57 10.69
C GLU A 9 -22.58 14.27 10.00
N THR A 10 -22.83 13.21 10.77
CA THR A 10 -23.23 11.90 10.26
C THR A 10 -24.45 11.38 11.02
N ALA A 11 -25.06 10.30 10.53
CA ALA A 11 -26.15 9.64 11.24
C ALA A 11 -25.78 9.15 12.65
N ASP A 12 -24.51 8.87 12.92
CA ASP A 12 -24.01 8.44 14.23
C ASP A 12 -23.56 9.60 15.13
N GLY A 13 -23.71 10.85 14.65
CA GLY A 13 -23.36 12.07 15.36
C GLY A 13 -22.25 12.90 14.69
N THR A 14 -21.81 13.93 15.40
CA THR A 14 -20.78 14.87 14.95
C THR A 14 -19.38 14.32 15.20
N PHE A 15 -18.63 14.11 14.13
CA PHE A 15 -17.22 13.73 14.17
C PHE A 15 -16.35 14.97 13.98
N VAL A 16 -15.58 15.32 15.00
CA VAL A 16 -14.57 16.38 14.91
C VAL A 16 -13.20 15.75 14.72
N ARG A 17 -12.52 16.11 13.63
CA ARG A 17 -11.19 15.59 13.30
C ARG A 17 -10.23 16.74 13.03
N ARG A 18 -9.08 16.69 13.70
CA ARG A 18 -7.98 17.61 13.44
C ARG A 18 -7.00 16.97 12.48
N ILE A 19 -6.67 17.70 11.42
CA ILE A 19 -5.66 17.34 10.44
C ILE A 19 -4.46 18.26 10.72
N PRO A 20 -3.33 17.71 11.19
CA PRO A 20 -2.15 18.52 11.47
C PRO A 20 -1.65 19.16 10.19
N ASP A 21 -0.93 20.27 10.33
CA ASP A 21 -0.13 20.81 9.22
C ASP A 21 0.95 19.82 8.80
N ALA A 22 1.51 20.05 7.60
CA ALA A 22 2.61 19.24 7.11
C ALA A 22 3.79 19.29 8.09
N SER A 23 4.49 18.18 8.24
CA SER A 23 5.66 18.04 9.11
C SER A 23 6.67 19.18 8.90
N PRO A 24 7.30 19.71 9.95
CA PRO A 24 8.20 20.83 9.80
C PRO A 24 9.43 20.43 8.96
N LEU A 25 9.81 21.30 8.03
CA LEU A 25 11.05 21.14 7.26
C LEU A 25 12.24 21.70 8.06
N PRO A 26 13.45 21.13 7.92
CA PRO A 26 14.66 21.74 8.45
C PRO A 26 14.84 23.19 7.97
N ALA A 27 15.34 24.06 8.86
CA ALA A 27 15.61 25.45 8.55
C ALA A 27 16.90 25.61 7.74
N VAL A 28 16.84 25.26 6.45
CA VAL A 28 17.95 25.38 5.48
C VAL A 28 17.57 26.32 4.34
N ASP A 29 18.58 26.80 3.61
CA ASP A 29 18.40 27.78 2.53
C ASP A 29 17.63 27.22 1.32
N ASP A 30 17.73 25.91 1.05
CA ASP A 30 17.02 25.23 -0.03
C ASP A 30 15.93 24.28 0.52
N GLN A 31 14.76 24.85 0.81
CA GLN A 31 13.61 24.06 1.28
C GLN A 31 13.02 23.15 0.18
N GLY A 32 13.42 23.31 -1.09
CA GLY A 32 12.93 22.49 -2.19
C GLY A 32 13.29 21.02 -1.99
N TYR A 33 14.57 20.75 -1.76
CA TYR A 33 15.05 19.38 -1.49
C TYR A 33 14.46 18.80 -0.21
N GLU A 34 14.31 19.60 0.85
CA GLU A 34 13.70 19.14 2.10
C GLU A 34 12.22 18.78 1.93
N ALA A 35 11.47 19.56 1.15
CA ALA A 35 10.07 19.24 0.85
C ALA A 35 9.94 17.95 0.03
N GLU A 36 10.89 17.71 -0.88
CA GLU A 36 10.99 16.45 -1.61
C GLU A 36 11.28 15.27 -0.68
N ASP A 37 12.29 15.40 0.19
CA ASP A 37 12.64 14.37 1.17
C ASP A 37 11.51 14.09 2.14
N ALA A 38 10.84 15.12 2.68
CA ALA A 38 9.69 14.95 3.56
C ALA A 38 8.55 14.18 2.87
N SER A 39 8.28 14.49 1.60
CA SER A 39 7.26 13.78 0.80
C SER A 39 7.63 12.31 0.58
N ARG A 40 8.89 12.01 0.26
CA ARG A 40 9.39 10.63 0.12
C ARG A 40 9.37 9.87 1.46
N ASN A 41 9.74 10.55 2.55
CA ASN A 41 9.75 9.99 3.89
C ASN A 41 8.35 9.62 4.35
N ALA A 42 7.35 10.47 4.14
CA ALA A 42 5.96 10.13 4.46
C ALA A 42 5.50 8.82 3.79
N ALA A 43 5.80 8.66 2.50
CA ALA A 43 5.49 7.44 1.74
C ALA A 43 6.27 6.20 2.22
N SER A 44 7.52 6.39 2.63
CA SER A 44 8.39 5.30 3.08
C SER A 44 8.09 4.86 4.52
N THR A 45 7.81 5.81 5.41
CA THR A 45 7.54 5.60 6.83
C THR A 45 6.19 4.93 7.02
N PHE A 46 5.12 5.52 6.49
CA PHE A 46 3.76 5.03 6.71
C PHE A 46 3.30 4.02 5.65
N GLY A 47 3.87 4.06 4.44
CA GLY A 47 3.63 3.11 3.36
C GLY A 47 4.58 1.92 3.41
N MET A 48 5.59 1.90 2.55
CA MET A 48 6.80 1.06 2.65
C MET A 48 7.94 1.67 1.82
N PRO A 49 9.22 1.63 2.28
CA PRO A 49 10.37 2.11 1.50
C PRO A 49 10.58 1.30 0.21
N ASP A 50 10.13 0.05 0.19
CA ASP A 50 10.21 -0.89 -0.92
C ASP A 50 9.55 -0.38 -2.21
N PHE A 51 8.46 0.40 -2.06
CA PHE A 51 7.67 0.93 -3.16
C PHE A 51 8.12 2.31 -3.63
N MET A 52 8.98 2.98 -2.86
CA MET A 52 9.47 4.32 -3.15
C MET A 52 10.81 4.23 -3.88
N PHE A 53 10.90 4.78 -5.09
CA PHE A 53 12.09 4.79 -5.93
C PHE A 53 12.71 6.18 -5.97
N LEU A 54 14.02 6.20 -5.74
CA LEU A 54 14.81 7.43 -5.68
C LEU A 54 14.96 8.05 -7.08
N PRO A 55 15.09 9.38 -7.17
CA PRO A 55 15.41 10.06 -8.42
C PRO A 55 16.64 9.45 -9.08
N LYS A 56 16.48 8.90 -10.29
CA LYS A 56 17.62 8.41 -11.07
C LYS A 56 18.19 9.56 -11.89
N GLN A 57 19.39 10.02 -11.54
CA GLN A 57 20.18 10.90 -12.40
C GLN A 57 20.61 10.11 -13.65
N GLN A 58 20.21 10.58 -14.83
CA GLN A 58 20.67 10.01 -16.09
C GLN A 58 21.27 11.08 -16.98
N ARG A 59 22.41 10.72 -17.59
CA ARG A 59 23.09 11.56 -18.56
C ARG A 59 22.31 11.53 -19.87
N ASN A 60 21.96 12.71 -20.40
CA ASN A 60 21.31 12.87 -21.69
C ASN A 60 22.15 13.86 -22.52
N GLY A 61 23.03 13.34 -23.38
CA GLY A 61 24.05 14.13 -24.07
C GLY A 61 25.10 14.69 -23.10
N SER A 62 25.35 16.01 -23.14
CA SER A 62 26.23 16.71 -22.20
C SER A 62 25.58 17.09 -20.87
N GLY A 63 24.25 16.94 -20.74
CA GLY A 63 23.49 17.30 -19.54
C GLY A 63 23.13 16.10 -18.67
N MET A 64 22.94 16.35 -17.38
CA MET A 64 22.40 15.39 -16.41
C MET A 64 20.92 15.74 -16.18
N ARG A 65 20.02 14.76 -16.30
CA ARG A 65 18.58 14.96 -16.09
C ARG A 65 18.05 13.92 -15.10
N GLU A 66 17.40 14.41 -14.06
CA GLU A 66 16.73 13.60 -13.05
C GLU A 66 15.37 13.12 -13.58
N LEU A 67 15.04 11.85 -13.29
CA LEU A 67 13.75 11.23 -13.57
C LEU A 67 12.73 11.60 -12.49
N GLY A 68 12.43 12.90 -12.39
CA GLY A 68 11.51 13.44 -11.40
C GLY A 68 12.01 13.34 -9.95
N ASP A 69 11.15 13.75 -9.02
CA ASP A 69 11.50 13.95 -7.61
C ASP A 69 11.27 12.65 -6.81
N GLY A 70 10.65 11.66 -7.46
CA GLY A 70 10.46 10.31 -6.96
C GLY A 70 9.51 9.50 -7.84
N THR A 71 9.56 8.17 -7.71
CA THR A 71 8.59 7.28 -8.36
C THR A 71 8.05 6.30 -7.31
N VAL A 72 6.75 6.06 -7.30
CA VAL A 72 6.12 5.04 -6.44
C VAL A 72 5.63 3.91 -7.34
N VAL A 73 5.96 2.66 -7.02
CA VAL A 73 5.44 1.47 -7.73
C VAL A 73 4.94 0.45 -6.70
N VAL A 74 3.67 0.10 -6.78
CA VAL A 74 3.04 -0.90 -5.90
C VAL A 74 1.97 -1.67 -6.66
N GLY A 75 2.23 -2.97 -6.89
CA GLY A 75 1.35 -3.84 -7.66
C GLY A 75 1.06 -3.28 -9.07
N PRO A 76 -0.20 -3.20 -9.51
CA PRO A 76 -0.54 -2.72 -10.86
C PRO A 76 -0.51 -1.19 -11.00
N ARG A 77 -0.21 -0.43 -9.93
CA ARG A 77 -0.25 1.03 -9.93
C ARG A 77 1.13 1.63 -9.74
N ALA A 78 1.35 2.76 -10.41
CA ALA A 78 2.57 3.53 -10.27
C ALA A 78 2.28 5.03 -10.33
N ALA A 79 3.13 5.82 -9.69
CA ALA A 79 3.04 7.27 -9.72
C ALA A 79 4.41 7.91 -9.89
N VAL A 80 4.47 8.99 -10.66
CA VAL A 80 5.63 9.90 -10.67
C VAL A 80 5.32 11.09 -9.77
N LEU A 81 6.22 11.38 -8.84
CA LEU A 81 6.11 12.49 -7.92
C LEU A 81 6.82 13.72 -8.46
N GLN A 82 6.17 14.88 -8.31
CA GLN A 82 6.76 16.19 -8.52
C GLN A 82 6.40 17.09 -7.35
N VAL A 83 7.39 17.57 -6.63
CA VAL A 83 7.22 18.45 -5.47
C VAL A 83 7.57 19.89 -5.89
N LYS A 84 6.78 20.84 -5.42
CA LYS A 84 7.01 22.28 -5.65
C LYS A 84 6.84 23.01 -4.33
N SER A 85 7.94 23.55 -3.81
CA SER A 85 7.95 24.31 -2.55
C SER A 85 8.06 25.81 -2.78
N ARG A 86 7.42 26.59 -1.90
CA ARG A 86 7.42 28.05 -1.87
C ARG A 86 7.86 28.55 -0.49
N VAL A 87 9.06 29.12 -0.41
CA VAL A 87 9.66 29.58 0.86
C VAL A 87 9.21 30.99 1.28
N ALA A 88 8.98 31.87 0.31
CA ALA A 88 8.69 33.29 0.55
C ALA A 88 7.49 33.72 -0.30
N PRO A 89 6.24 33.58 0.20
CA PRO A 89 5.07 34.10 -0.48
C PRO A 89 5.17 35.63 -0.56
N SER A 90 4.69 36.20 -1.65
CA SER A 90 4.74 37.64 -1.91
C SER A 90 3.67 38.45 -1.19
N GLY A 91 2.73 37.78 -0.51
CA GLY A 91 1.56 38.39 0.13
C GLY A 91 0.48 38.86 -0.87
N ASP A 92 0.67 38.58 -2.16
CA ASP A 92 -0.25 38.95 -3.24
C ASP A 92 -0.90 37.69 -3.82
N ALA A 93 -2.18 37.50 -3.56
CA ALA A 93 -2.94 36.32 -3.95
C ALA A 93 -2.91 36.05 -5.47
N ALA A 94 -2.85 37.10 -6.30
CA ALA A 94 -2.78 36.94 -7.76
C ALA A 94 -1.40 36.43 -8.19
N LYS A 95 -0.33 36.91 -7.54
CA LYS A 95 1.03 36.42 -7.79
C LYS A 95 1.22 34.99 -7.31
N GLU A 96 0.66 34.63 -6.15
CA GLU A 96 0.72 33.25 -5.66
C GLU A 96 -0.08 32.31 -6.56
N SER A 97 -1.28 32.70 -7.00
CA SER A 97 -2.06 31.94 -7.99
C SER A 97 -1.30 31.73 -9.31
N ALA A 98 -0.63 32.78 -9.81
CA ALA A 98 0.19 32.70 -11.01
C ALA A 98 1.42 31.80 -10.83
N TRP A 99 2.06 31.86 -9.66
CA TRP A 99 3.18 30.98 -9.30
C TRP A 99 2.73 29.51 -9.25
N LEU A 100 1.62 29.23 -8.58
CA LEU A 100 1.04 27.89 -8.47
C LEU A 100 0.74 27.33 -9.86
N THR A 101 -0.02 28.05 -10.67
CA THR A 101 -0.41 27.63 -12.03
C THR A 101 0.81 27.34 -12.89
N LYS A 102 1.83 28.20 -12.84
CA LYS A 102 3.07 28.03 -13.60
C LYS A 102 3.82 26.76 -13.17
N ASN A 103 3.99 26.55 -11.86
CA ASN A 103 4.79 25.45 -11.35
C ASN A 103 4.07 24.11 -11.47
N ILE A 104 2.75 24.07 -11.23
CA ILE A 104 1.92 22.88 -11.43
C ILE A 104 1.92 22.48 -12.92
N SER A 105 1.71 23.42 -13.84
CA SER A 105 1.76 23.12 -15.29
C SER A 105 3.11 22.55 -15.72
N LYS A 106 4.21 23.09 -15.18
CA LYS A 106 5.55 22.56 -15.43
C LYS A 106 5.72 21.15 -14.86
N ALA A 107 5.24 20.92 -13.64
CA ALA A 107 5.29 19.61 -12.98
C ALA A 107 4.55 18.54 -13.78
N TYR A 108 3.38 18.83 -14.33
CA TYR A 108 2.67 17.90 -15.21
C TYR A 108 3.51 17.48 -16.42
N GLY A 109 4.16 18.44 -17.10
CA GLY A 109 5.02 18.15 -18.24
C GLY A 109 6.21 17.27 -17.87
N GLN A 110 6.80 17.49 -16.68
CA GLN A 110 7.89 16.67 -16.16
C GLN A 110 7.42 15.25 -15.84
N ALA A 111 6.34 15.11 -15.07
CA ALA A 111 5.79 13.81 -14.69
C ALA A 111 5.35 12.98 -15.91
N SER A 112 4.60 13.58 -16.84
CA SER A 112 4.16 12.90 -18.07
C SER A 112 5.35 12.45 -18.93
N GLY A 113 6.41 13.27 -19.00
CA GLY A 113 7.65 12.90 -19.69
C GLY A 113 8.33 11.68 -19.08
N THR A 114 8.37 11.58 -17.74
CA THR A 114 8.90 10.43 -17.01
C THR A 114 8.04 9.19 -17.22
N VAL A 115 6.71 9.30 -17.10
CA VAL A 115 5.76 8.19 -17.35
C VAL A 115 5.94 7.64 -18.74
N ARG A 116 5.93 8.50 -19.77
CA ARG A 116 6.13 8.08 -21.17
C ARG A 116 7.44 7.32 -21.35
N ARG A 117 8.51 7.77 -20.69
CA ARG A 117 9.82 7.14 -20.80
C ARG A 117 9.82 5.74 -20.18
N LEU A 118 9.32 5.60 -18.95
CA LEU A 118 9.28 4.32 -18.23
C LEU A 118 8.33 3.32 -18.93
N THR A 119 7.25 3.83 -19.52
CA THR A 119 6.32 3.01 -20.32
C THR A 119 6.99 2.49 -21.60
N ASN A 120 7.75 3.33 -22.29
CA ASN A 120 8.40 2.95 -23.56
C ASN A 120 9.64 2.08 -23.39
N THR A 121 10.31 2.15 -22.25
CA THR A 121 11.57 1.43 -22.02
C THR A 121 11.65 0.99 -20.56
N PRO A 122 11.65 -0.32 -20.29
CA PRO A 122 11.91 -0.84 -18.95
C PRO A 122 13.21 -0.27 -18.37
N ALA A 123 13.22 -0.02 -17.07
CA ALA A 123 14.34 0.61 -16.40
C ALA A 123 14.65 -0.08 -15.07
N VAL A 124 15.94 -0.20 -14.75
CA VAL A 124 16.37 -0.55 -13.40
C VAL A 124 16.35 0.71 -12.54
N LEU A 125 15.53 0.71 -11.50
CA LEU A 125 15.38 1.81 -10.54
C LEU A 125 15.86 1.35 -9.15
N THR A 126 16.34 2.29 -8.34
CA THR A 126 16.78 2.00 -6.97
C THR A 126 15.69 2.41 -5.99
N ASN A 127 15.19 1.48 -5.18
CA ASN A 127 14.20 1.81 -4.15
C ASN A 127 14.84 2.49 -2.94
N ALA A 128 14.03 2.98 -2.00
CA ALA A 128 14.49 3.69 -0.81
C ALA A 128 15.21 2.76 0.20
N ARG A 129 15.23 1.44 -0.04
CA ARG A 129 16.12 0.50 0.66
C ARG A 129 17.47 0.28 -0.04
N GLY A 130 17.74 0.98 -1.14
CA GLY A 130 18.97 0.86 -1.91
C GLY A 130 19.02 -0.35 -2.85
N ARG A 131 17.91 -1.04 -3.10
CA ARG A 131 17.87 -2.21 -3.99
C ARG A 131 17.51 -1.82 -5.42
N SER A 132 18.19 -2.45 -6.37
CA SER A 132 17.94 -2.30 -7.80
C SER A 132 16.79 -3.21 -8.23
N ILE A 133 15.73 -2.64 -8.78
CA ILE A 133 14.54 -3.35 -9.23
C ILE A 133 14.32 -3.06 -10.71
N HIS A 134 14.08 -4.10 -11.50
CA HIS A 134 13.67 -3.95 -12.89
C HIS A 134 12.18 -3.58 -12.96
N VAL A 135 11.88 -2.38 -13.46
CA VAL A 135 10.51 -1.87 -13.60
C VAL A 135 10.13 -1.83 -15.09
N ALA A 136 9.15 -2.65 -15.45
CA ALA A 136 8.52 -2.62 -16.78
C ALA A 136 7.34 -1.65 -16.75
N GLY A 137 7.58 -0.38 -17.07
CA GLY A 137 6.58 0.68 -16.90
C GLY A 137 5.25 0.45 -17.64
N ALA A 138 5.25 -0.28 -18.75
CA ALA A 138 4.03 -0.61 -19.50
C ALA A 138 3.04 -1.51 -18.72
N ALA A 139 3.49 -2.20 -17.67
CA ALA A 139 2.65 -3.07 -16.85
C ALA A 139 1.84 -2.31 -15.78
N HIS A 140 2.04 -1.00 -15.63
CA HIS A 140 1.43 -0.21 -14.55
C HIS A 140 0.46 0.84 -15.08
N GLN A 141 -0.61 1.06 -14.31
CA GLN A 141 -1.47 2.22 -14.44
C GLN A 141 -0.77 3.42 -13.78
N TRP A 142 -0.46 4.44 -14.58
CA TRP A 142 0.34 5.57 -14.12
C TRP A 142 -0.49 6.76 -13.67
N LEU A 143 -0.02 7.41 -12.60
CA LEU A 143 -0.51 8.70 -12.11
C LEU A 143 0.63 9.73 -12.08
N SER A 144 0.31 10.99 -12.39
CA SER A 144 1.19 12.13 -12.10
C SER A 144 0.73 12.81 -10.80
N ILE A 145 1.55 12.77 -9.76
CA ILE A 145 1.22 13.41 -8.47
C ILE A 145 2.08 14.67 -8.33
N VAL A 146 1.42 15.81 -8.22
CA VAL A 146 2.06 17.09 -7.93
C VAL A 146 1.80 17.46 -6.48
N ILE A 147 2.85 17.46 -5.66
CA ILE A 147 2.80 17.81 -4.25
C ILE A 147 3.23 19.27 -4.11
N VAL A 148 2.37 20.09 -3.53
CA VAL A 148 2.64 21.51 -3.32
C VAL A 148 2.91 21.77 -1.84
N ASP A 149 4.07 22.36 -1.56
CA ASP A 149 4.44 22.84 -0.23
C ASP A 149 4.41 24.37 -0.27
N HIS A 150 3.26 24.95 0.09
CA HIS A 150 3.02 26.37 -0.04
C HIS A 150 2.39 26.94 1.25
N PRO A 151 3.00 27.94 1.90
CA PRO A 151 2.56 28.41 3.22
C PRO A 151 1.29 29.27 3.20
N ASP A 152 0.92 29.81 2.04
CA ASP A 152 -0.20 30.74 1.91
C ASP A 152 -0.93 30.57 0.56
N VAL A 153 -1.66 29.46 0.41
CA VAL A 153 -2.43 29.20 -0.82
C VAL A 153 -3.66 30.11 -0.85
N PRO A 154 -3.89 30.86 -1.95
CA PRO A 154 -5.10 31.69 -2.08
C PRO A 154 -6.38 30.87 -1.95
N GLU A 155 -7.34 31.37 -1.17
CA GLU A 155 -8.66 30.76 -1.01
C GLU A 155 -9.35 30.57 -2.38
N GLY A 156 -9.97 29.41 -2.58
CA GLY A 156 -10.63 29.05 -3.83
C GLY A 156 -9.68 28.67 -4.97
N TYR A 157 -8.36 28.64 -4.75
CA TYR A 157 -7.42 28.26 -5.80
C TYR A 157 -7.61 26.81 -6.23
N ARG A 158 -7.98 26.63 -7.51
CA ARG A 158 -8.10 25.33 -8.16
C ARG A 158 -6.95 25.15 -9.14
N PRO A 159 -6.17 24.06 -9.02
CA PRO A 159 -5.12 23.73 -9.98
C PRO A 159 -5.68 23.65 -11.41
N PRO A 160 -4.92 24.10 -12.43
CA PRO A 160 -5.31 23.91 -13.82
C PRO A 160 -5.41 22.42 -14.16
N PRO A 161 -6.27 22.02 -15.10
CA PRO A 161 -6.32 20.62 -15.54
C PRO A 161 -4.98 20.19 -16.17
N GLY A 162 -4.63 18.91 -15.98
CA GLY A 162 -3.44 18.32 -16.59
C GLY A 162 -3.51 18.33 -18.12
N PRO A 163 -2.46 18.75 -18.84
CA PRO A 163 -2.48 18.92 -20.30
C PRO A 163 -2.32 17.61 -21.10
N GLY A 164 -2.36 16.43 -20.46
CA GLY A 164 -1.97 15.17 -21.09
C GLY A 164 -2.87 13.99 -20.75
N ASN A 165 -2.62 12.86 -21.42
CA ASN A 165 -3.38 11.63 -21.25
C ASN A 165 -3.06 10.89 -19.94
N THR A 166 -2.01 11.30 -19.22
CA THR A 166 -1.68 10.71 -17.92
C THR A 166 -2.58 11.34 -16.86
N PRO A 167 -3.42 10.55 -16.16
CA PRO A 167 -4.22 11.06 -15.06
C PRO A 167 -3.33 11.73 -14.01
N ALA A 168 -3.81 12.80 -13.40
CA ALA A 168 -3.01 13.59 -12.48
C ALA A 168 -3.80 14.07 -11.27
N VAL A 169 -3.11 14.20 -10.14
CA VAL A 169 -3.64 14.78 -8.91
C VAL A 169 -2.66 15.84 -8.42
N VAL A 170 -3.20 16.96 -7.95
CA VAL A 170 -2.43 18.02 -7.27
C VAL A 170 -2.97 18.14 -5.87
N LEU A 171 -2.09 18.08 -4.88
CA LEU A 171 -2.47 18.16 -3.48
C LEU A 171 -1.38 18.87 -2.67
N MET A 172 -1.74 19.34 -1.47
CA MET A 172 -0.76 19.94 -0.56
C MET A 172 0.14 18.86 0.07
N ARG A 173 1.36 19.19 0.47
CA ARG A 173 2.22 18.26 1.24
C ARG A 173 1.53 17.74 2.51
N ARG A 174 0.77 18.62 3.19
CA ARG A 174 -0.09 18.24 4.33
C ARG A 174 -1.07 17.13 3.96
N ASP A 175 -1.70 17.24 2.80
CA ASP A 175 -2.71 16.30 2.34
C ASP A 175 -2.08 14.94 1.98
N TRP A 176 -0.86 14.95 1.43
CA TRP A 176 -0.07 13.76 1.16
C TRP A 176 0.27 13.01 2.45
N GLU A 177 0.80 13.73 3.44
CA GLU A 177 1.11 13.19 4.75
C GLU A 177 -0.14 12.70 5.47
N PHE A 178 -1.26 13.43 5.35
CA PHE A 178 -2.57 13.00 5.86
C PHE A 178 -2.96 11.64 5.28
N LEU A 179 -2.94 11.44 3.96
CA LEU A 179 -3.36 10.19 3.34
C LEU A 179 -2.51 9.01 3.84
N PHE A 180 -1.20 9.19 3.90
CA PHE A 180 -0.28 8.16 4.39
C PHE A 180 -0.46 7.84 5.87
N ASN A 181 -0.56 8.86 6.72
CA ASN A 181 -0.83 8.70 8.14
C ASN A 181 -2.24 8.15 8.41
N HIS A 182 -3.17 8.35 7.48
CA HIS A 182 -4.55 7.87 7.65
C HIS A 182 -4.72 6.41 7.24
N LEU A 183 -4.02 5.98 6.19
CA LEU A 183 -4.21 4.68 5.55
C LEU A 183 -3.13 3.64 5.91
N TYR A 184 -1.91 4.07 6.27
CA TYR A 184 -0.76 3.19 6.51
C TYR A 184 -0.54 2.16 5.36
N SER A 185 -0.75 2.60 4.12
CA SER A 185 -0.62 1.75 2.94
C SER A 185 -0.37 2.56 1.68
N THR A 186 0.69 2.22 0.94
CA THR A 186 1.00 2.86 -0.34
C THR A 186 -0.03 2.49 -1.39
N ARG A 187 -0.46 1.22 -1.42
CA ARG A 187 -1.48 0.73 -2.34
C ARG A 187 -2.82 1.43 -2.13
N ALA A 188 -3.29 1.56 -0.89
CA ALA A 188 -4.54 2.25 -0.60
C ALA A 188 -4.49 3.74 -0.99
N VAL A 189 -3.38 4.42 -0.71
CA VAL A 189 -3.17 5.81 -1.14
C VAL A 189 -3.26 5.93 -2.66
N LEU A 190 -2.57 5.07 -3.43
CA LEU A 190 -2.64 5.14 -4.89
C LEU A 190 -4.02 4.74 -5.43
N VAL A 191 -4.72 3.77 -4.82
CA VAL A 191 -6.10 3.43 -5.19
C VAL A 191 -7.01 4.66 -5.07
N TYR A 192 -6.94 5.35 -3.93
CA TYR A 192 -7.69 6.57 -3.69
C TYR A 192 -7.32 7.67 -4.69
N LEU A 193 -6.02 7.93 -4.90
CA LEU A 193 -5.59 8.99 -5.81
C LEU A 193 -5.94 8.70 -7.28
N HIS A 194 -5.97 7.43 -7.69
CA HIS A 194 -6.48 7.05 -9.01
C HIS A 194 -7.99 7.27 -9.13
N ARG A 195 -8.77 7.03 -8.06
CA ARG A 195 -10.22 7.25 -8.03
C ARG A 195 -10.57 8.71 -8.31
N VAL A 196 -9.79 9.63 -7.76
CA VAL A 196 -10.06 11.08 -7.82
C VAL A 196 -9.29 11.82 -8.92
N ALA A 197 -8.51 11.09 -9.73
CA ALA A 197 -7.65 11.67 -10.74
C ALA A 197 -8.45 12.42 -11.81
N GLY A 198 -8.08 13.67 -12.09
CA GLY A 198 -8.77 14.53 -13.05
C GLY A 198 -10.01 15.25 -12.50
N GLU A 199 -10.46 14.96 -11.28
CA GLU A 199 -11.54 15.71 -10.64
C GLU A 199 -11.03 17.04 -10.08
N PRO A 200 -11.68 18.18 -10.39
CA PRO A 200 -11.25 19.48 -9.92
C PRO A 200 -11.51 19.64 -8.41
N LEU A 201 -10.46 19.96 -7.66
CA LEU A 201 -10.53 20.23 -6.22
C LEU A 201 -9.78 21.53 -5.90
N GLU A 202 -10.25 22.25 -4.88
CA GLU A 202 -9.47 23.33 -4.28
C GLU A 202 -8.21 22.77 -3.59
N LEU A 203 -7.08 23.42 -3.82
CA LEU A 203 -5.81 22.94 -3.27
C LEU A 203 -5.82 23.03 -1.73
N GLY A 204 -5.59 21.89 -1.05
CA GLY A 204 -5.76 21.77 0.40
C GLY A 204 -7.09 21.14 0.83
N GLY A 205 -7.99 20.84 -0.10
CA GLY A 205 -9.30 20.24 0.18
C GLY A 205 -9.31 18.71 0.28
N GLU A 206 -8.16 18.04 0.10
CA GLU A 206 -8.10 16.58 0.00
C GLU A 206 -8.67 15.84 1.22
N PRO A 207 -8.42 16.28 2.46
CA PRO A 207 -9.00 15.61 3.61
C PRO A 207 -10.53 15.65 3.59
N LEU A 208 -11.15 16.74 3.13
CA LEU A 208 -12.61 16.81 3.01
C LEU A 208 -13.12 15.84 1.94
N ARG A 209 -12.56 15.89 0.72
CA ARG A 209 -12.90 14.98 -0.38
C ARG A 209 -12.77 13.51 0.04
N TYR A 210 -11.70 13.17 0.75
CA TYR A 210 -11.50 11.83 1.26
C TYR A 210 -12.65 11.36 2.15
N HIS A 211 -13.08 12.20 3.10
CA HIS A 211 -14.17 11.83 4.01
C HIS A 211 -15.52 11.75 3.29
N GLU A 212 -15.77 12.58 2.28
CA GLU A 212 -16.96 12.44 1.42
C GLU A 212 -16.99 11.08 0.73
N PHE A 213 -15.85 10.63 0.18
CA PHE A 213 -15.75 9.28 -0.38
C PHE A 213 -15.89 8.19 0.67
N ALA A 214 -15.32 8.36 1.87
CA ALA A 214 -15.44 7.39 2.94
C ALA A 214 -16.88 7.23 3.45
N LEU A 215 -17.64 8.33 3.52
CA LEU A 215 -19.07 8.28 3.84
C LEU A 215 -19.86 7.60 2.73
N ALA A 216 -19.59 7.95 1.47
CA ALA A 216 -20.24 7.32 0.32
C ALA A 216 -19.96 5.80 0.28
N ASP A 217 -18.71 5.38 0.50
CA ASP A 217 -18.34 3.95 0.52
C ASP A 217 -19.03 3.18 1.65
N ARG A 218 -19.27 3.84 2.78
CA ARG A 218 -19.98 3.24 3.92
C ARG A 218 -21.47 3.04 3.66
N GLU A 219 -22.07 3.88 2.82
CA GLU A 219 -23.50 3.78 2.44
C GLU A 219 -23.75 2.73 1.34
N VAL A 220 -22.70 2.26 0.66
CA VAL A 220 -22.80 1.23 -0.38
C VAL A 220 -23.06 -0.14 0.23
N GLU A 221 -24.06 -0.85 -0.31
CA GLU A 221 -24.32 -2.24 0.08
C GLU A 221 -23.12 -3.13 -0.32
N PRO A 222 -22.63 -3.99 0.59
CA PRO A 222 -21.55 -4.92 0.27
C PRO A 222 -21.84 -5.79 -0.94
N ASP A 223 -20.83 -6.02 -1.77
CA ASP A 223 -20.93 -7.06 -2.80
C ASP A 223 -21.24 -8.42 -2.15
N PRO A 224 -22.10 -9.24 -2.78
CA PRO A 224 -22.35 -10.59 -2.29
C PRO A 224 -21.07 -11.41 -2.31
N VAL A 225 -20.92 -12.31 -1.33
CA VAL A 225 -19.80 -13.26 -1.33
C VAL A 225 -19.81 -14.06 -2.62
N ALA A 226 -18.68 -14.07 -3.33
CA ALA A 226 -18.54 -14.88 -4.52
C ALA A 226 -18.90 -16.35 -4.19
N PRO A 227 -19.73 -17.04 -4.99
CA PRO A 227 -20.18 -18.41 -4.66
C PRO A 227 -19.04 -19.40 -4.39
N LYS A 228 -17.89 -19.23 -5.08
CA LYS A 228 -16.65 -20.00 -4.85
C LYS A 228 -16.04 -19.84 -3.44
N LEU A 229 -16.40 -18.75 -2.75
CA LEU A 229 -16.01 -18.45 -1.37
C LEU A 229 -17.08 -18.88 -0.35
N ALA A 230 -18.23 -19.40 -0.80
CA ALA A 230 -19.28 -19.84 0.10
C ALA A 230 -18.77 -21.01 0.97
N GLY A 231 -18.77 -20.82 2.30
CA GLY A 231 -18.24 -21.78 3.26
C GLY A 231 -16.79 -21.55 3.71
N PHE A 232 -16.04 -20.62 3.08
CA PHE A 232 -14.66 -20.26 3.49
C PHE A 232 -14.58 -19.25 4.64
N GLY A 233 -15.69 -18.99 5.34
CA GLY A 233 -15.74 -18.12 6.52
C GLY A 233 -16.81 -17.03 6.42
N THR A 234 -16.56 -15.90 7.08
CA THR A 234 -17.48 -14.76 7.14
C THR A 234 -17.15 -13.75 6.05
N ALA A 235 -18.18 -13.35 5.30
CA ALA A 235 -18.13 -12.22 4.38
C ALA A 235 -17.78 -10.93 5.13
N VAL A 236 -16.82 -10.15 4.64
CA VAL A 236 -16.59 -8.81 5.17
C VAL A 236 -16.57 -7.85 3.99
N SER A 237 -17.50 -6.88 4.01
CA SER A 237 -17.42 -5.73 3.13
C SER A 237 -16.26 -4.86 3.53
N THR A 238 -15.51 -4.36 2.56
CA THR A 238 -14.37 -3.49 2.84
C THR A 238 -14.56 -2.17 2.15
N ALA A 239 -14.70 -1.09 2.93
CA ALA A 239 -14.73 0.25 2.38
C ALA A 239 -13.39 0.54 1.69
N ARG A 240 -13.43 1.13 0.50
CA ARG A 240 -12.22 1.50 -0.25
C ARG A 240 -11.52 2.71 0.39
N ALA A 241 -12.30 3.62 0.97
CA ALA A 241 -11.83 4.71 1.83
C ALA A 241 -12.40 4.53 3.26
N PRO A 242 -11.62 3.98 4.22
CA PRO A 242 -12.09 3.85 5.60
C PRO A 242 -12.32 5.21 6.25
N LEU A 243 -13.45 5.37 6.95
CA LEU A 243 -13.77 6.63 7.65
C LEU A 243 -12.86 6.88 8.86
N SER A 244 -12.54 5.81 9.60
CA SER A 244 -11.67 5.88 10.76
C SER A 244 -10.21 5.70 10.37
N PRO A 245 -9.28 6.40 11.04
CA PRO A 245 -7.86 6.14 10.84
C PRO A 245 -7.47 4.70 11.07
N ALA A 246 -6.61 4.20 10.18
CA ALA A 246 -5.97 2.91 10.30
C ALA A 246 -5.37 2.75 11.71
N GLY A 247 -5.70 1.65 12.38
CA GLY A 247 -5.20 1.37 13.73
C GLY A 247 -5.79 2.23 14.85
N ARG A 248 -6.84 3.03 14.61
CA ARG A 248 -7.50 3.85 15.64
C ARG A 248 -7.85 3.06 16.91
N ASP A 249 -8.43 1.88 16.74
CA ASP A 249 -8.92 1.09 17.87
C ASP A 249 -7.82 0.27 18.55
N ASP A 250 -6.81 -0.14 17.78
CA ASP A 250 -5.69 -0.95 18.25
C ASP A 250 -4.55 -0.88 17.23
N MET A 251 -3.61 0.02 17.51
CA MET A 251 -2.46 0.28 16.64
C MET A 251 -1.48 -0.90 16.63
N ALA A 252 -1.34 -1.62 17.75
CA ALA A 252 -0.42 -2.75 17.83
C ALA A 252 -0.89 -3.90 16.93
N ALA A 253 -2.19 -4.24 16.99
CA ALA A 253 -2.78 -5.20 16.09
C ALA A 253 -2.67 -4.76 14.62
N HIS A 254 -2.98 -3.49 14.33
CA HIS A 254 -2.88 -2.97 12.98
C HIS A 254 -1.47 -3.07 12.39
N LEU A 255 -0.45 -2.73 13.19
CA LEU A 255 0.95 -2.74 12.76
C LEU A 255 1.56 -4.14 12.62
N LEU A 256 0.86 -5.22 13.04
CA LEU A 256 1.39 -6.57 12.88
C LEU A 256 1.67 -6.91 11.40
N LEU A 257 0.79 -6.52 10.48
CA LEU A 257 1.05 -6.69 9.04
C LEU A 257 2.28 -5.90 8.58
N ARG A 258 2.51 -4.71 9.14
CA ARG A 258 3.72 -3.94 8.85
C ARG A 258 4.97 -4.65 9.35
N VAL A 259 4.94 -5.28 10.52
CA VAL A 259 6.05 -6.09 11.03
C VAL A 259 6.33 -7.27 10.08
N ILE A 260 5.29 -8.01 9.68
CA ILE A 260 5.41 -9.11 8.71
C ILE A 260 6.05 -8.62 7.40
N MET A 261 5.60 -7.49 6.87
CA MET A 261 6.17 -6.91 5.65
C MET A 261 7.63 -6.47 5.83
N GLU A 262 8.02 -5.92 6.99
CA GLU A 262 9.42 -5.59 7.29
C GLU A 262 10.30 -6.83 7.35
N ASP A 263 9.83 -7.93 7.93
CA ASP A 263 10.56 -9.20 7.98
C ASP A 263 10.77 -9.75 6.56
N ILE A 264 9.72 -9.76 5.74
CA ILE A 264 9.78 -10.14 4.32
C ILE A 264 10.77 -9.25 3.57
N ALA A 265 10.72 -7.93 3.80
CA ALA A 265 11.57 -6.96 3.12
C ALA A 265 13.06 -7.11 3.47
N ARG A 266 13.37 -7.62 4.67
CA ARG A 266 14.75 -7.82 5.16
C ARG A 266 15.29 -9.24 4.92
N THR A 267 14.43 -10.19 4.57
CA THR A 267 14.83 -11.58 4.30
C THR A 267 15.82 -11.61 3.14
N PRO A 268 17.04 -12.16 3.27
CA PRO A 268 17.97 -12.24 2.15
C PRO A 268 17.39 -13.02 0.96
N LEU A 269 17.46 -12.45 -0.24
CA LEU A 269 17.10 -13.12 -1.50
C LEU A 269 18.17 -12.78 -2.55
N VAL A 270 18.23 -13.61 -3.59
CA VAL A 270 19.03 -13.32 -4.80
C VAL A 270 18.37 -12.21 -5.61
N GLU A 271 19.18 -11.43 -6.34
CA GLU A 271 18.74 -10.21 -7.04
C GLU A 271 17.60 -10.49 -8.03
N GLU A 272 17.60 -11.67 -8.67
CA GLU A 272 16.59 -12.09 -9.64
C GLU A 272 15.19 -12.23 -9.03
N ARG A 273 15.09 -12.40 -7.70
CA ARG A 273 13.83 -12.57 -6.95
C ARG A 273 13.33 -11.30 -6.29
N GLU A 274 14.02 -10.17 -6.48
CA GLU A 274 13.58 -8.90 -5.91
C GLU A 274 12.21 -8.45 -6.44
N ALA A 275 11.92 -8.73 -7.72
CA ALA A 275 10.61 -8.46 -8.30
C ALA A 275 9.48 -9.24 -7.59
N ASP A 276 9.72 -10.52 -7.28
CA ASP A 276 8.78 -11.37 -6.54
C ASP A 276 8.52 -10.80 -5.14
N ARG A 277 9.58 -10.35 -4.45
CA ARG A 277 9.44 -9.72 -3.13
C ARG A 277 8.56 -8.47 -3.22
N ILE A 278 8.80 -7.59 -4.19
CA ILE A 278 7.98 -6.38 -4.36
C ILE A 278 6.53 -6.73 -4.67
N LYS A 279 6.27 -7.77 -5.48
CA LYS A 279 4.91 -8.27 -5.74
C LYS A 279 4.24 -8.74 -4.44
N VAL A 280 4.89 -9.63 -3.68
CA VAL A 280 4.33 -10.16 -2.41
C VAL A 280 4.08 -9.05 -1.41
N LEU A 281 4.99 -8.09 -1.27
CA LEU A 281 4.79 -6.93 -0.40
C LEU A 281 3.60 -6.09 -0.87
N ALA A 282 3.43 -5.88 -2.18
CA ALA A 282 2.31 -5.13 -2.74
C ALA A 282 0.96 -5.87 -2.60
N ASP A 283 1.00 -7.20 -2.55
CA ASP A 283 -0.17 -8.04 -2.26
C ASP A 283 -0.58 -7.87 -0.78
N ILE A 284 0.37 -7.95 0.16
CA ILE A 284 0.12 -7.75 1.60
C ILE A 284 -0.28 -6.30 1.91
N ASP A 285 0.41 -5.31 1.34
CA ASP A 285 0.04 -3.89 1.46
C ASP A 285 -1.30 -3.59 0.78
N GLY A 286 -1.77 -4.45 -0.12
CA GLY A 286 -3.10 -4.35 -0.68
C GLY A 286 -4.21 -4.75 0.30
N PHE A 287 -3.90 -5.44 1.39
CA PHE A 287 -4.91 -5.98 2.28
C PHE A 287 -5.84 -4.87 2.81
N PRO A 288 -7.18 -5.08 2.78
CA PRO A 288 -8.14 -4.03 3.12
C PRO A 288 -7.90 -3.42 4.50
N ILE A 289 -7.88 -2.08 4.55
CA ILE A 289 -7.43 -1.33 5.73
C ILE A 289 -8.28 -1.61 6.96
N ASP A 290 -9.62 -1.62 6.83
CA ASP A 290 -10.54 -1.87 7.94
C ASP A 290 -10.40 -3.28 8.53
N ALA A 291 -10.00 -4.26 7.72
CA ALA A 291 -9.82 -5.64 8.16
C ALA A 291 -8.48 -5.89 8.86
N ARG A 292 -7.49 -4.98 8.71
CA ARG A 292 -6.13 -5.17 9.25
C ARG A 292 -6.11 -5.33 10.76
N THR A 293 -6.90 -4.52 11.47
CA THR A 293 -6.92 -4.53 12.93
C THR A 293 -7.55 -5.83 13.47
N GLU A 294 -8.64 -6.31 12.87
CA GLU A 294 -9.26 -7.59 13.26
C GLU A 294 -8.32 -8.78 12.99
N LEU A 295 -7.71 -8.81 11.79
CA LEU A 295 -6.72 -9.82 11.44
C LEU A 295 -5.56 -9.79 12.43
N GLY A 296 -5.02 -8.60 12.71
CA GLY A 296 -3.94 -8.40 13.68
C GLY A 296 -4.28 -8.95 15.06
N ARG A 297 -5.46 -8.65 15.60
CA ARG A 297 -5.94 -9.20 16.89
C ARG A 297 -6.03 -10.72 16.86
N THR A 298 -6.55 -11.27 15.77
CA THR A 298 -6.67 -12.71 15.57
C THR A 298 -5.29 -13.37 15.62
N LEU A 299 -4.33 -12.85 14.87
CA LEU A 299 -2.96 -13.38 14.82
C LEU A 299 -2.22 -13.21 16.16
N LEU A 300 -2.37 -12.07 16.83
CA LEU A 300 -1.80 -11.89 18.17
C LEU A 300 -2.40 -12.87 19.19
N GLY A 301 -3.70 -13.17 19.08
CA GLY A 301 -4.36 -14.21 19.86
C GLY A 301 -3.78 -15.60 19.59
N PHE A 302 -3.58 -15.95 18.32
CA PHE A 302 -2.93 -17.20 17.92
C PHE A 302 -1.51 -17.29 18.45
N MET A 303 -0.71 -16.23 18.28
CA MET A 303 0.66 -16.14 18.77
C MET A 303 0.72 -16.28 20.29
N SER A 304 -0.17 -15.62 21.04
CA SER A 304 -0.23 -15.77 22.50
C SER A 304 -0.58 -17.20 22.92
N ALA A 305 -1.60 -17.80 22.31
CA ALA A 305 -2.02 -19.16 22.62
C ALA A 305 -0.91 -20.18 22.30
N ILE A 306 -0.29 -20.07 21.13
CA ILE A 306 0.79 -20.96 20.67
C ILE A 306 2.08 -20.72 21.45
N GLY A 307 2.44 -19.48 21.77
CA GLY A 307 3.63 -19.16 22.56
C GLY A 307 3.58 -19.73 23.98
N SER A 308 2.38 -20.02 24.49
CA SER A 308 2.16 -20.70 25.77
C SER A 308 2.01 -22.22 25.67
N TRP A 309 2.09 -22.80 24.47
CA TRP A 309 1.91 -24.23 24.26
C TRP A 309 3.10 -25.03 24.79
N THR A 310 2.81 -25.99 25.68
CA THR A 310 3.80 -26.93 26.25
C THR A 310 3.43 -28.40 26.02
N GLY A 311 2.46 -28.68 25.15
CA GLY A 311 2.04 -30.04 24.85
C GLY A 311 3.01 -30.77 23.91
N GLU A 312 2.83 -32.08 23.77
CA GLU A 312 3.58 -32.87 22.78
C GLU A 312 3.16 -32.52 21.35
N GLY A 313 4.12 -32.50 20.43
CA GLY A 313 3.87 -32.23 19.00
C GLY A 313 3.76 -30.73 18.64
N VAL A 314 3.34 -30.48 17.40
CA VAL A 314 3.17 -29.12 16.87
C VAL A 314 1.72 -28.68 16.95
N ARG A 315 1.50 -27.53 17.57
CA ARG A 315 0.22 -26.84 17.48
C ARG A 315 0.28 -25.79 16.38
N THR A 316 -0.80 -25.71 15.59
CA THR A 316 -0.95 -24.70 14.54
C THR A 316 -2.32 -24.06 14.61
N GLU A 317 -2.40 -22.78 14.27
CA GLU A 317 -3.64 -22.03 14.12
C GLU A 317 -3.60 -21.35 12.75
N THR A 318 -4.70 -21.37 12.01
CA THR A 318 -4.75 -20.85 10.63
C THR A 318 -5.93 -19.93 10.42
N ARG A 319 -5.69 -18.81 9.73
CA ARG A 319 -6.70 -17.91 9.20
C ARG A 319 -6.56 -17.80 7.69
N LEU A 320 -7.62 -18.16 6.97
CA LEU A 320 -7.75 -17.92 5.54
C LEU A 320 -8.47 -16.60 5.33
N VAL A 321 -8.02 -15.79 4.37
CA VAL A 321 -8.67 -14.53 4.01
C VAL A 321 -8.71 -14.39 2.50
N ALA A 322 -9.89 -14.14 1.94
CA ALA A 322 -10.08 -13.84 0.52
C ALA A 322 -10.95 -12.57 0.39
N PRO A 323 -10.37 -11.38 0.63
CA PRO A 323 -11.11 -10.15 0.47
C PRO A 323 -11.30 -9.93 -1.03
N ASN A 324 -12.53 -9.82 -1.54
CA ASN A 324 -12.89 -9.65 -2.96
C ASN A 324 -11.76 -10.10 -3.93
N PRO A 325 -11.65 -11.41 -4.25
CA PRO A 325 -10.45 -12.00 -4.85
C PRO A 325 -10.11 -11.47 -6.25
N ASP A 326 -11.01 -10.71 -6.87
CA ASP A 326 -10.76 -10.03 -8.14
C ASP A 326 -10.05 -8.67 -7.95
N GLU A 327 -10.04 -8.12 -6.72
CA GLU A 327 -9.39 -6.86 -6.33
C GLU A 327 -8.18 -7.06 -5.41
N PHE A 328 -8.23 -8.05 -4.52
CA PHE A 328 -7.17 -8.33 -3.55
C PHE A 328 -6.69 -9.77 -3.62
N THR A 329 -5.40 -9.95 -3.34
CA THR A 329 -4.75 -11.25 -3.31
C THR A 329 -5.20 -12.03 -2.06
N PRO A 330 -5.80 -13.22 -2.21
CA PRO A 330 -6.12 -14.09 -1.08
C PRO A 330 -4.87 -14.48 -0.28
N MET A 331 -5.04 -14.67 1.02
CA MET A 331 -3.94 -14.92 1.95
C MET A 331 -4.22 -16.07 2.92
N VAL A 332 -3.15 -16.75 3.29
CA VAL A 332 -3.12 -17.76 4.36
C VAL A 332 -2.21 -17.24 5.46
N PHE A 333 -2.74 -17.02 6.66
CA PHE A 333 -1.92 -16.74 7.82
C PHE A 333 -1.93 -17.96 8.74
N MET A 334 -0.75 -18.50 9.02
CA MET A 334 -0.56 -19.64 9.90
C MET A 334 0.37 -19.25 11.03
N VAL A 335 0.07 -19.71 12.24
CA VAL A 335 0.96 -19.59 13.40
C VAL A 335 1.24 -21.01 13.86
N ALA A 336 2.50 -21.34 14.15
CA ALA A 336 2.89 -22.66 14.62
C ALA A 336 3.86 -22.59 15.81
N SER A 337 3.81 -23.59 16.69
CA SER A 337 4.65 -23.62 17.91
C SER A 337 6.14 -23.78 17.64
N GLN A 338 6.52 -24.24 16.45
CA GLN A 338 7.90 -24.39 16.02
C GLN A 338 8.01 -24.48 14.50
N LEU A 339 9.18 -24.15 13.97
CA LEU A 339 9.50 -24.34 12.56
C LEU A 339 10.26 -25.65 12.33
N GLU A 340 9.54 -26.64 11.82
CA GLU A 340 10.08 -27.93 11.37
C GLU A 340 9.67 -28.22 9.92
N GLU A 341 10.33 -29.18 9.28
CA GLU A 341 10.09 -29.49 7.87
C GLU A 341 8.65 -29.94 7.61
N HIS A 342 8.08 -30.74 8.51
CA HIS A 342 6.68 -31.16 8.40
C HIS A 342 5.72 -29.95 8.52
N VAL A 343 6.03 -28.95 9.34
CA VAL A 343 5.22 -27.71 9.48
C VAL A 343 5.27 -26.89 8.21
N ARG A 344 6.43 -26.81 7.55
CA ARG A 344 6.55 -26.18 6.23
C ARG A 344 5.71 -26.90 5.19
N GLY A 345 5.74 -28.23 5.19
CA GLY A 345 4.90 -29.06 4.32
C GLY A 345 3.41 -28.79 4.53
N VAL A 346 2.96 -28.74 5.79
CA VAL A 346 1.56 -28.39 6.13
C VAL A 346 1.23 -26.98 5.67
N PHE A 347 2.09 -26.00 5.93
CA PHE A 347 1.88 -24.62 5.51
C PHE A 347 1.79 -24.48 3.97
N HIS A 348 2.72 -25.07 3.23
CA HIS A 348 2.70 -25.06 1.76
C HIS A 348 1.46 -25.77 1.22
N GLY A 349 1.12 -26.95 1.76
CA GLY A 349 -0.08 -27.68 1.39
C GLY A 349 -1.34 -26.85 1.60
N ARG A 350 -1.40 -26.06 2.69
CA ARG A 350 -2.53 -25.16 2.93
C ARG A 350 -2.62 -24.04 1.90
N VAL A 351 -1.49 -23.43 1.54
CA VAL A 351 -1.44 -22.37 0.52
C VAL A 351 -1.84 -22.92 -0.85
N HIS A 352 -1.31 -24.07 -1.25
CA HIS A 352 -1.67 -24.73 -2.51
C HIS A 352 -3.14 -25.12 -2.56
N LEU A 353 -3.66 -25.74 -1.50
CA LEU A 353 -5.08 -26.10 -1.42
C LEU A 353 -5.98 -24.86 -1.53
N PHE A 354 -5.63 -23.77 -0.84
CA PHE A 354 -6.43 -22.55 -0.92
C PHE A 354 -6.36 -21.90 -2.30
N HIS A 355 -5.21 -21.90 -2.97
CA HIS A 355 -5.07 -21.44 -4.34
C HIS A 355 -5.90 -22.29 -5.32
N TYR A 356 -5.84 -23.62 -5.18
CA TYR A 356 -6.66 -24.55 -5.98
C TYR A 356 -8.16 -24.34 -5.75
N ASP A 357 -8.60 -24.19 -4.51
CA ASP A 357 -10.01 -23.99 -4.18
C ASP A 357 -10.57 -22.69 -4.77
N LEU A 358 -9.73 -21.67 -4.93
CA LEU A 358 -10.13 -20.35 -5.46
C LEU A 358 -10.06 -20.24 -6.98
N HIS A 359 -9.06 -20.88 -7.60
CA HIS A 359 -8.71 -20.66 -9.00
C HIS A 359 -8.72 -21.94 -9.85
N GLY A 360 -8.76 -23.11 -9.23
CA GLY A 360 -8.78 -24.42 -9.89
C GLY A 360 -7.47 -24.75 -10.60
N SER A 361 -7.52 -25.78 -11.46
CA SER A 361 -6.40 -26.21 -12.30
C SER A 361 -6.16 -25.32 -13.52
N GLU A 362 -7.00 -24.31 -13.75
CA GLU A 362 -6.93 -23.39 -14.90
C GLU A 362 -6.57 -21.96 -14.47
N ALA A 363 -5.91 -21.81 -13.32
CA ALA A 363 -5.51 -20.51 -12.79
C ALA A 363 -4.68 -19.70 -13.80
N ALA A 364 -5.09 -18.46 -14.06
CA ALA A 364 -4.41 -17.53 -14.95
C ALA A 364 -3.31 -16.74 -14.23
N ASP A 365 -2.34 -16.21 -14.97
CA ASP A 365 -1.29 -15.34 -14.43
C ASP A 365 -1.91 -14.15 -13.66
N GLY A 366 -1.35 -13.85 -12.48
CA GLY A 366 -1.88 -12.84 -11.56
C GLY A 366 -2.97 -13.34 -10.62
N GLN A 367 -3.47 -14.57 -10.79
CA GLN A 367 -4.30 -15.26 -9.79
C GLN A 367 -3.39 -16.02 -8.83
N GLY A 368 -3.10 -15.41 -7.69
CA GLY A 368 -2.17 -15.95 -6.71
C GLY A 368 -2.71 -15.98 -5.29
N VAL A 369 -1.97 -16.66 -4.42
CA VAL A 369 -2.21 -16.69 -2.97
C VAL A 369 -0.90 -16.45 -2.25
N VAL A 370 -0.93 -15.60 -1.22
CA VAL A 370 0.22 -15.33 -0.35
C VAL A 370 0.02 -16.00 1.01
N GLY A 371 0.92 -16.90 1.37
CA GLY A 371 1.02 -17.48 2.69
C GLY A 371 2.03 -16.75 3.56
N VAL A 372 1.68 -16.58 4.83
CA VAL A 372 2.58 -16.15 5.92
C VAL A 372 2.49 -17.15 7.06
N LEU A 373 3.64 -17.67 7.49
CA LEU A 373 3.80 -18.53 8.65
C LEU A 373 4.61 -17.80 9.73
N LEU A 374 4.05 -17.70 10.93
CA LEU A 374 4.71 -17.15 12.12
C LEU A 374 5.10 -18.29 13.08
N THR A 375 6.36 -18.33 13.50
CA THR A 375 6.85 -19.30 14.50
C THR A 375 7.69 -18.61 15.55
N PRO A 376 7.79 -19.11 16.79
CA PRO A 376 8.71 -18.57 17.79
C PRO A 376 10.13 -18.48 17.24
N SER A 377 10.77 -17.34 17.45
CA SER A 377 12.12 -17.12 16.94
C SER A 377 13.17 -17.93 17.70
N ARG A 378 14.23 -18.32 16.99
CA ARG A 378 15.46 -18.82 17.62
C ARG A 378 16.44 -17.70 17.97
N HIS A 379 16.17 -16.47 17.53
CA HIS A 379 17.02 -15.32 17.78
C HIS A 379 16.62 -14.60 19.07
N PRO A 380 17.58 -14.21 19.92
CA PRO A 380 17.28 -13.60 21.22
C PRO A 380 16.67 -12.20 21.13
N GLU A 381 16.80 -11.52 19.98
CA GLU A 381 16.29 -10.16 19.78
C GLU A 381 14.85 -10.13 19.22
N TRP A 382 14.30 -11.29 18.83
CA TRP A 382 13.06 -11.43 18.08
C TRP A 382 12.18 -12.44 18.81
N LEU A 383 10.89 -12.19 18.96
CA LEU A 383 10.00 -13.17 19.59
C LEU A 383 9.44 -14.18 18.57
N TRP A 384 9.29 -13.75 17.32
CA TRP A 384 8.68 -14.52 16.24
C TRP A 384 9.47 -14.32 14.95
N ASP A 385 9.60 -15.39 14.18
CA ASP A 385 10.12 -15.42 12.83
C ASP A 385 8.98 -15.47 11.82
N THR A 386 9.15 -14.80 10.69
CA THR A 386 8.22 -14.78 9.55
C THR A 386 8.77 -15.64 8.41
N THR A 387 8.00 -16.64 7.98
CA THR A 387 8.23 -17.40 6.74
C THR A 387 7.15 -17.06 5.73
N MET A 388 7.51 -16.77 4.48
CA MET A 388 6.54 -16.51 3.42
C MET A 388 6.59 -17.57 2.32
N PHE A 389 5.44 -17.85 1.71
CA PHE A 389 5.33 -18.69 0.53
C PHE A 389 4.23 -18.12 -0.36
N ALA A 390 4.47 -17.99 -1.66
CA ALA A 390 3.48 -17.44 -2.58
C ALA A 390 3.40 -18.30 -3.83
N VAL A 391 2.18 -18.47 -4.33
CA VAL A 391 1.86 -19.19 -5.57
C VAL A 391 1.09 -18.24 -6.48
N ASP A 392 1.31 -18.33 -7.79
CA ASP A 392 0.69 -17.45 -8.79
C ASP A 392 0.50 -18.23 -10.09
N GLY A 393 -0.65 -18.06 -10.74
CA GLY A 393 -0.96 -18.71 -12.01
C GLY A 393 -1.00 -20.24 -11.91
N LEU A 394 -0.73 -20.91 -13.04
CA LEU A 394 -0.87 -22.35 -13.16
C LEU A 394 0.20 -23.11 -12.36
N GLN A 395 -0.23 -24.00 -11.47
CA GLN A 395 0.66 -24.81 -10.62
C GLN A 395 0.71 -26.29 -11.02
N GLY A 396 -0.08 -26.72 -12.02
CA GLY A 396 -0.10 -28.11 -12.48
C GLY A 396 -0.71 -29.09 -11.47
N TYR A 397 -1.73 -28.65 -10.72
CA TYR A 397 -2.39 -29.50 -9.74
C TYR A 397 -3.14 -30.67 -10.38
N GLU A 398 -2.91 -31.87 -9.88
CA GLU A 398 -3.78 -33.01 -10.12
C GLU A 398 -4.92 -33.00 -9.09
N PRO A 399 -6.21 -33.08 -9.50
CA PRO A 399 -7.34 -33.04 -8.58
C PRO A 399 -7.28 -34.09 -7.46
N ALA A 400 -6.72 -35.27 -7.74
CA ALA A 400 -6.57 -36.33 -6.75
C ALA A 400 -5.62 -35.94 -5.60
N ASP A 401 -4.51 -35.26 -5.92
CA ASP A 401 -3.54 -34.80 -4.93
C ASP A 401 -4.13 -33.72 -4.03
N MET A 402 -4.94 -32.82 -4.61
CA MET A 402 -5.61 -31.75 -3.83
C MET A 402 -6.67 -32.33 -2.88
N GLU A 403 -7.39 -33.37 -3.30
CA GLU A 403 -8.32 -34.08 -2.41
C GLU A 403 -7.61 -34.84 -1.29
N GLU A 404 -6.41 -35.39 -1.52
CA GLU A 404 -5.58 -35.98 -0.47
C GLU A 404 -5.16 -34.91 0.56
N ILE A 405 -4.67 -33.76 0.09
CA ILE A 405 -4.32 -32.63 0.97
C ILE A 405 -5.56 -32.15 1.75
N ARG A 406 -6.73 -32.05 1.10
CA ARG A 406 -7.99 -31.68 1.75
C ARG A 406 -8.36 -32.68 2.86
N ALA A 407 -8.22 -33.98 2.60
CA ALA A 407 -8.52 -35.02 3.56
C ALA A 407 -7.61 -34.93 4.80
N VAL A 408 -6.32 -34.63 4.62
CA VAL A 408 -5.38 -34.40 5.74
C VAL A 408 -5.87 -33.26 6.63
N PHE A 409 -6.31 -32.15 6.04
CA PHE A 409 -6.80 -31.01 6.82
C PHE A 409 -8.17 -31.24 7.46
N ALA A 410 -9.04 -32.04 6.86
CA ALA A 410 -10.34 -32.39 7.43
C ALA A 410 -10.20 -33.28 8.69
N GLN A 411 -9.21 -34.16 8.73
CA GLN A 411 -8.94 -35.03 9.89
C GLN A 411 -8.42 -34.28 11.13
N HIS A 412 -7.92 -33.06 10.94
CA HIS A 412 -7.30 -32.24 11.98
C HIS A 412 -8.09 -30.95 12.26
N ALA A 413 -9.32 -30.84 11.73
CA ALA A 413 -10.25 -29.79 12.12
C ALA A 413 -10.77 -30.09 13.55
N PRO A 414 -10.74 -29.12 14.48
CA PRO A 414 -11.15 -29.32 15.86
C PRO A 414 -12.63 -29.68 16.02
#